data_AF-A0A7W4BI35-F1
#
_entry.id   AF-A0A7W4BI35-F1
#
_cell.length_a   1.000
_cell.length_b   1.000
_cell.length_c   1.000
_cell.angle_alpha   90.00
_cell.angle_beta   90.00
_cell.angle_gamma   90.00
#
_symmetry.space_group_name_H-M   'P 1'
#
loop_
_entity.id
_entity.type
_entity.pdbx_description
1 polymer ?
#
loop_
_entity_poly.entity_id
_entity_poly.type
_entity_poly.pdbx_seq_one_letter_code
_entity_poly.pdbx_strand_id
1 'polypeptide(L)'
;MSLFVSTDFNPPEALQTTAFYFTPLNEQVVELDFTAVMLSVPQLKGIFATKPDWPKADMTLEENRQSLAQHAAEFNEKKAFAYAILNPKKTRCLGSVYIDPGVNNEFDSEITFWLRNDSQELNNTLRLCILHWLAEHWPFERVRLISTKYQASFSL
;
A
#
# COMPACT_ATOMS: atom_id res chain seq x y z
N MET A 1 1.90 -11.96 -22.20
CA MET A 1 1.43 -11.32 -20.96
C MET A 1 1.49 -9.83 -21.18
N SER A 2 0.40 -9.10 -20.91
CA SER A 2 0.43 -7.64 -20.87
C SER A 2 1.27 -7.19 -19.67
N LEU A 3 2.04 -6.12 -19.85
CA LEU A 3 2.75 -5.48 -18.75
C LEU A 3 1.73 -4.69 -17.90
N PHE A 4 1.95 -4.61 -16.59
CA PHE A 4 1.10 -3.81 -15.71
C PHE A 4 1.31 -2.30 -15.96
N VAL A 5 2.56 -1.88 -16.11
CA VAL A 5 2.95 -0.54 -16.54
C VAL A 5 4.02 -0.65 -17.63
N SER A 6 4.25 0.43 -18.38
CA SER A 6 5.28 0.44 -19.42
C SER A 6 6.68 0.15 -18.85
N THR A 7 7.56 -0.45 -19.65
CA THR A 7 8.93 -0.80 -19.24
C THR A 7 9.79 0.43 -18.92
N ASP A 8 9.46 1.59 -19.46
CA ASP A 8 10.12 2.88 -19.21
C ASP A 8 9.47 3.68 -18.07
N PHE A 9 8.32 3.25 -17.53
CA PHE A 9 7.68 3.90 -16.39
C PHE A 9 8.56 3.78 -15.15
N ASN A 10 8.84 4.92 -14.51
CA ASN A 10 9.61 4.97 -13.27
C ASN A 10 8.65 5.20 -12.10
N PRO A 11 8.34 4.16 -11.29
CA PRO A 11 7.47 4.34 -10.14
C PRO A 11 8.10 5.33 -9.14
N PRO A 12 7.30 6.16 -8.45
CA PRO A 12 7.84 7.11 -7.48
C PRO A 12 8.61 6.41 -6.35
N GLU A 13 9.85 6.80 -6.09
CA GLU A 13 10.63 6.26 -4.94
C GLU A 13 10.19 6.88 -3.59
N ALA A 14 9.46 7.99 -3.64
CA ALA A 14 8.85 8.60 -2.46
C ALA A 14 7.69 9.53 -2.84
N LEU A 15 6.81 9.78 -1.87
CA LEU A 15 5.88 10.91 -1.87
C LEU A 15 5.97 11.60 -0.51
N GLN A 16 6.15 12.91 -0.48
CA GLN A 16 6.16 13.68 0.76
C GLN A 16 5.03 14.71 0.77
N THR A 17 4.25 14.70 1.85
CA THR A 17 3.19 15.68 2.10
C THR A 17 3.34 16.25 3.52
N THR A 18 2.46 17.17 3.90
CA THR A 18 2.40 17.68 5.27
C THR A 18 1.96 16.62 6.28
N ALA A 19 1.22 15.59 5.85
CA ALA A 19 0.66 14.55 6.72
C ALA A 19 1.39 13.21 6.62
N PHE A 20 2.03 12.91 5.49
CA PHE A 20 2.56 11.57 5.19
C PHE A 20 3.90 11.61 4.46
N TYR A 21 4.65 10.52 4.61
CA TYR A 21 5.78 10.19 3.76
C TYR A 21 5.63 8.75 3.25
N PHE A 22 5.50 8.57 1.94
CA PHE A 22 5.40 7.26 1.31
C PHE A 22 6.79 6.83 0.85
N THR A 23 7.08 5.55 1.01
CA THR A 23 8.33 4.93 0.52
C THR A 23 8.06 3.47 0.18
N PRO A 24 8.71 2.89 -0.83
CA PRO A 24 8.55 1.47 -1.15
C PRO A 24 8.76 0.57 0.07
N LEU A 25 7.95 -0.49 0.19
CA LEU A 25 8.15 -1.53 1.18
C LEU A 25 9.41 -2.34 0.83
N ASN A 26 10.43 -2.18 1.66
CA ASN A 26 11.73 -2.85 1.53
C ASN A 26 12.40 -2.97 2.91
N GLU A 27 13.60 -3.55 2.96
CA GLU A 27 14.35 -3.78 4.21
C GLU A 27 14.46 -2.54 5.12
N GLN A 28 14.55 -1.33 4.55
CA GLN A 28 14.79 -0.10 5.32
C GLN A 28 13.63 0.26 6.27
N VAL A 29 12.42 -0.23 6.00
CA VAL A 29 11.22 0.06 6.80
C VAL A 29 10.71 -1.14 7.60
N VAL A 30 11.46 -2.26 7.61
CA VAL A 30 10.98 -3.54 8.15
C VAL A 30 10.50 -3.47 9.60
N GLU A 31 11.23 -2.79 10.48
CA GLU A 31 10.86 -2.68 11.90
C GLU A 31 9.63 -1.79 12.12
N LEU A 32 9.56 -0.68 11.37
CA LEU A 32 8.44 0.26 11.44
C LEU A 32 7.16 -0.39 10.93
N ASP A 33 7.25 -1.05 9.77
CA ASP A 33 6.15 -1.79 9.14
C ASP A 33 5.68 -2.95 10.02
N PHE A 34 6.60 -3.78 10.53
CA PHE A 34 6.26 -4.87 11.45
C PHE A 34 5.45 -4.36 12.65
N THR A 35 5.90 -3.26 13.27
CA THR A 35 5.18 -2.64 14.38
C THR A 35 3.78 -2.16 13.98
N ALA A 36 3.59 -1.68 12.75
CA ALA A 36 2.28 -1.29 12.23
C ALA A 36 1.36 -2.50 11.96
N VAL A 37 1.89 -3.54 11.32
CA VAL A 37 1.14 -4.77 11.00
C VAL A 37 0.67 -5.45 12.28
N MET A 38 1.57 -5.69 13.24
CA MET A 38 1.24 -6.44 14.46
C MET A 38 0.19 -5.73 15.33
N LEU A 39 0.17 -4.39 15.33
CA LEU A 39 -0.85 -3.61 16.05
C LEU A 39 -2.19 -3.50 15.30
N SER A 40 -2.24 -3.97 14.05
CA SER A 40 -3.38 -3.85 13.16
C SER A 40 -3.93 -5.20 12.68
N VAL A 41 -3.43 -6.33 13.23
CA VAL A 41 -3.83 -7.70 12.82
C VAL A 41 -5.35 -7.88 12.70
N PRO A 42 -6.19 -7.50 13.69
CA PRO A 42 -7.63 -7.71 13.58
C PRO A 42 -8.26 -6.95 12.40
N GLN A 43 -7.78 -5.74 12.13
CA GLN A 43 -8.24 -4.90 11.04
C GLN A 43 -7.80 -5.46 9.68
N LEU A 44 -6.54 -5.89 9.58
CA LEU A 44 -5.96 -6.42 8.35
C LEU A 44 -6.63 -7.72 7.91
N LYS A 45 -7.03 -8.59 8.85
CA LYS A 45 -7.83 -9.79 8.50
C LYS A 45 -9.18 -9.45 7.85
N GLY A 46 -9.75 -8.28 8.15
CA GLY A 46 -10.97 -7.81 7.50
C GLY A 46 -10.73 -7.32 6.07
N ILE A 47 -9.65 -6.59 5.83
CA ILE A 47 -9.28 -6.08 4.48
C ILE A 47 -8.84 -7.23 3.58
N PHE A 48 -7.99 -8.10 4.11
CA PHE A 48 -7.35 -9.18 3.38
C PHE A 48 -8.00 -10.53 3.68
N ALA A 49 -9.33 -10.56 3.74
CA ALA A 49 -10.09 -11.78 4.03
C ALA A 49 -9.82 -12.93 3.03
N THR A 50 -9.37 -12.61 1.81
CA THR A 50 -8.93 -13.57 0.79
C THR A 50 -7.52 -14.11 1.00
N LYS A 51 -6.75 -13.53 1.93
CA LYS A 51 -5.42 -13.98 2.36
C LYS A 51 -5.49 -14.41 3.84
N PRO A 52 -6.15 -15.55 4.16
CA PRO A 52 -6.44 -15.93 5.54
C PRO A 52 -5.18 -16.13 6.41
N ASP A 53 -4.05 -16.42 5.77
CA ASP A 53 -2.77 -16.66 6.42
C ASP A 53 -1.98 -15.37 6.71
N TRP A 54 -2.50 -14.19 6.32
CA TRP A 54 -1.81 -12.92 6.54
C TRP A 54 -2.71 -11.80 7.11
N PRO A 55 -2.24 -11.03 8.10
CA PRO A 55 -1.09 -11.33 8.95
C PRO A 55 -1.44 -12.41 9.98
N LYS A 56 -0.48 -13.29 10.29
CA LYS A 56 -0.61 -14.22 11.42
C LYS A 56 -0.54 -13.44 12.74
N ALA A 57 -1.24 -13.91 13.77
CA ALA A 57 -1.22 -13.26 15.08
C ALA A 57 0.15 -13.36 15.77
N ASP A 58 0.92 -14.38 15.43
CA ASP A 58 2.27 -14.68 15.88
C ASP A 58 3.33 -14.42 14.79
N MET A 59 2.99 -13.62 13.77
CA MET A 59 3.93 -13.27 12.71
C MET A 59 5.22 -12.69 13.30
N THR A 60 6.35 -13.21 12.85
CA THR A 60 7.67 -12.79 13.31
C THR A 60 8.21 -11.62 12.48
N LEU A 61 9.20 -10.90 13.02
CA LEU A 61 9.91 -9.87 12.26
C LEU A 61 10.56 -10.43 10.99
N GLU A 62 11.03 -11.68 11.03
CA GLU A 62 11.64 -12.35 9.88
C GLU A 62 10.61 -12.71 8.81
N GLU A 63 9.42 -13.20 9.18
CA GLU A 63 8.33 -13.39 8.22
C GLU A 63 7.90 -12.05 7.58
N ASN A 64 7.88 -10.96 8.35
CA ASN A 64 7.62 -9.63 7.80
C ASN A 64 8.70 -9.18 6.82
N ARG A 65 9.97 -9.41 7.16
CA ARG A 65 11.12 -9.14 6.28
C ARG A 65 11.00 -9.88 4.95
N GLN A 66 10.59 -11.15 4.98
CA GLN A 66 10.35 -11.94 3.77
C GLN A 66 9.20 -11.34 2.92
N SER A 67 8.13 -10.88 3.56
CA SER A 67 7.04 -10.17 2.86
C SER A 67 7.55 -8.89 2.17
N LEU A 68 8.39 -8.10 2.85
CA LEU A 68 8.97 -6.88 2.28
C LEU A 68 9.98 -7.18 1.17
N ALA A 69 10.74 -8.27 1.27
CA ALA A 69 11.62 -8.72 0.20
C ALA A 69 10.82 -9.11 -1.07
N GLN A 70 9.67 -9.79 -0.90
CA GLN A 70 8.75 -10.10 -1.99
C GLN A 70 8.20 -8.82 -2.63
N HIS A 71 7.74 -7.86 -1.83
CA HIS A 71 7.25 -6.58 -2.35
C HIS A 71 8.34 -5.78 -3.08
N ALA A 72 9.58 -5.79 -2.58
CA ALA A 72 10.69 -5.15 -3.26
C ALA A 72 11.01 -5.82 -4.61
N ALA A 73 10.91 -7.16 -4.69
CA ALA A 73 11.06 -7.87 -5.96
C ALA A 73 9.93 -7.52 -6.94
N GLU A 74 8.66 -7.52 -6.48
CA GLU A 74 7.50 -7.12 -7.28
C GLU A 74 7.63 -5.69 -7.83
N PHE A 75 8.13 -4.78 -7.00
CA PHE A 75 8.38 -3.38 -7.37
C PHE A 75 9.42 -3.28 -8.48
N ASN A 76 10.57 -3.95 -8.32
CA ASN A 76 11.66 -3.98 -9.29
C ASN A 76 11.23 -4.63 -10.62
N GLU A 77 10.38 -5.65 -10.55
CA GLU A 77 9.82 -6.35 -11.71
C GLU A 77 8.60 -5.64 -12.31
N LYS A 78 8.15 -4.52 -11.72
CA LYS A 78 6.96 -3.74 -12.13
C LYS A 78 5.69 -4.58 -12.20
N LYS A 79 5.55 -5.55 -11.30
CA LYS A 79 4.39 -6.45 -11.20
C LYS A 79 3.32 -5.92 -10.25
N ALA A 80 3.73 -5.28 -9.17
CA ALA A 80 2.90 -4.61 -8.20
C ALA A 80 3.78 -3.60 -7.44
N PHE A 81 3.17 -2.61 -6.80
CA PHE A 81 3.90 -1.60 -6.05
C PHE A 81 3.31 -1.43 -4.66
N ALA A 82 4.12 -1.65 -3.64
CA ALA A 82 3.69 -1.53 -2.26
C ALA A 82 4.53 -0.48 -1.53
N TYR A 83 3.87 0.39 -0.77
CA TYR A 83 4.49 1.50 -0.06
C TYR A 83 4.10 1.49 1.42
N ALA A 84 5.09 1.71 2.28
CA ALA A 84 4.85 2.12 3.66
C ALA A 84 4.41 3.59 3.68
N ILE A 85 3.42 3.90 4.52
CA ILE A 85 2.96 5.25 4.80
C ILE A 85 3.53 5.63 6.16
N LEU A 86 4.57 6.45 6.19
CA LEU A 86 5.19 6.93 7.41
C LEU A 86 4.62 8.28 7.83
N ASN A 87 4.80 8.64 9.10
CA ASN A 87 4.62 10.03 9.53
C ASN A 87 5.69 10.94 8.88
N PRO A 88 5.49 12.28 8.83
CA PRO A 88 6.43 13.18 8.16
C PRO A 88 7.86 13.14 8.70
N LYS A 89 8.02 12.78 9.98
CA LYS A 89 9.33 12.61 10.63
C LYS A 89 9.99 11.26 10.32
N LYS A 90 9.33 10.36 9.60
CA LYS A 90 9.78 9.00 9.24
C LYS A 90 10.16 8.12 10.44
N THR A 91 9.58 8.41 11.62
CA THR A 91 9.84 7.68 12.86
C THR A 91 8.80 6.61 13.14
N ARG A 92 7.73 6.54 12.36
CA ARG A 92 6.59 5.67 12.61
C ARG A 92 5.90 5.31 11.30
N CYS A 93 5.66 4.02 11.08
CA CYS A 93 4.74 3.56 10.05
C CYS A 93 3.30 3.72 10.54
N LEU A 94 2.47 4.38 9.74
CA LEU A 94 1.06 4.65 9.96
C LEU A 94 0.16 3.63 9.24
N GLY A 95 0.68 2.91 8.24
CA GLY A 95 -0.03 1.91 7.45
C GLY A 95 0.66 1.70 6.11
N SER A 96 -0.04 1.09 5.14
CA SER A 96 0.52 0.81 3.82
C SER A 96 -0.50 1.02 2.70
N VAL A 97 -0.01 1.23 1.49
CA VAL A 97 -0.77 1.21 0.24
C VAL A 97 -0.16 0.21 -0.72
N TYR A 98 -1.01 -0.59 -1.36
CA TYR A 98 -0.68 -1.59 -2.36
C TYR A 98 -1.37 -1.21 -3.67
N ILE A 99 -0.63 -1.27 -4.75
CA ILE A 99 -1.04 -0.93 -6.11
C ILE A 99 -0.84 -2.19 -6.95
N ASP A 100 -1.93 -2.91 -7.14
CA ASP A 100 -1.96 -4.18 -7.85
C ASP A 100 -2.60 -3.99 -9.24
N PRO A 101 -2.31 -4.87 -10.21
CA PRO A 101 -3.04 -4.91 -11.48
C PRO A 101 -4.55 -5.08 -11.26
N GLY A 102 -5.36 -4.43 -12.10
CA GLY A 102 -6.80 -4.66 -12.11
C GLY A 102 -7.15 -6.14 -12.30
N VAL A 103 -8.12 -6.64 -11.54
CA VAL A 103 -8.57 -8.05 -11.62
C VAL A 103 -9.33 -8.37 -12.92
N ASN A 104 -9.77 -7.34 -13.64
CA ASN A 104 -10.52 -7.44 -14.88
C ASN A 104 -10.21 -6.21 -15.78
N ASN A 105 -10.81 -6.14 -16.96
CA ASN A 105 -10.61 -5.00 -17.88
C ASN A 105 -11.37 -3.72 -17.46
N GLU A 106 -12.05 -3.71 -16.32
CA GLU A 106 -12.83 -2.57 -15.82
C GLU A 106 -11.93 -1.51 -15.16
N PHE A 107 -10.86 -1.95 -14.51
CA PHE A 107 -9.90 -1.08 -13.82
C PHE A 107 -8.49 -1.37 -14.30
N ASP A 108 -7.67 -0.35 -14.38
CA ASP A 108 -6.25 -0.48 -14.70
C ASP A 108 -5.49 -0.98 -13.46
N SER A 109 -5.91 -0.56 -12.26
CA SER A 109 -5.31 -0.95 -10.99
C SER A 109 -6.32 -1.06 -9.84
N GLU A 110 -6.05 -1.99 -8.92
CA GLU A 110 -6.68 -2.04 -7.60
C GLU A 110 -5.73 -1.49 -6.53
N ILE A 111 -6.24 -0.55 -5.73
CA ILE A 111 -5.48 0.17 -4.72
C ILE A 111 -6.01 -0.21 -3.34
N THR A 112 -5.29 -1.07 -2.65
CA THR A 112 -5.63 -1.43 -1.28
C THR A 112 -4.83 -0.59 -0.31
N PHE A 113 -5.48 0.06 0.66
CA PHE A 113 -4.77 0.86 1.65
C PHE A 113 -5.40 0.80 3.04
N TRP A 114 -4.57 1.01 4.04
CA TRP A 114 -4.98 0.98 5.44
C TRP A 114 -4.12 1.92 6.28
N LEU A 115 -4.67 2.28 7.42
CA LEU A 115 -3.96 2.94 8.51
C LEU A 115 -4.12 2.10 9.77
N ARG A 116 -3.18 2.25 10.70
CA ARG A 116 -3.27 1.69 12.05
C ARG A 116 -4.50 2.22 12.78
N ASN A 117 -4.96 1.45 13.76
CA ASN A 117 -6.16 1.78 14.55
C ASN A 117 -6.12 3.15 15.24
N ASP A 118 -4.94 3.62 15.63
CA ASP A 118 -4.71 4.90 16.31
C ASP A 118 -4.30 6.03 15.35
N SER A 119 -4.61 5.90 14.06
CA SER A 119 -4.42 6.95 13.05
C SER A 119 -5.62 7.03 12.10
N GLN A 120 -6.76 6.47 12.50
CA GLN A 120 -7.97 6.32 11.68
C GLN A 120 -8.65 7.66 11.33
N GLU A 121 -8.35 8.73 12.05
CA GLU A 121 -8.77 10.10 11.77
C GLU A 121 -8.17 10.64 10.46
N LEU A 122 -7.02 10.11 10.04
CA LEU A 122 -6.32 10.53 8.82
C LEU A 122 -6.83 9.83 7.55
N ASN A 123 -7.79 8.89 7.63
CA ASN A 123 -8.24 8.11 6.48
C ASN A 123 -8.75 8.96 5.31
N ASN A 124 -9.52 10.01 5.57
CA ASN A 124 -10.01 10.90 4.51
C ASN A 124 -8.87 11.65 3.84
N THR A 125 -7.94 12.17 4.64
CA THR A 125 -6.74 12.84 4.16
C THR A 125 -5.88 11.89 3.33
N LEU A 126 -5.70 10.64 3.79
CA LEU A 126 -4.96 9.61 3.06
C LEU A 126 -5.63 9.27 1.73
N ARG A 127 -6.96 9.07 1.72
CA ARG A 127 -7.72 8.74 0.51
C ARG A 127 -7.54 9.81 -0.56
N LEU A 128 -7.67 11.10 -0.19
CA LEU A 128 -7.47 12.21 -1.11
C LEU A 128 -6.01 12.32 -1.58
N CYS A 129 -5.06 12.09 -0.68
CA CYS A 129 -3.63 12.05 -1.00
C CYS A 129 -3.32 10.95 -2.03
N ILE A 130 -3.85 9.75 -1.85
CA ILE A 130 -3.67 8.62 -2.78
C ILE A 130 -4.26 8.96 -4.15
N LEU A 131 -5.50 9.45 -4.20
CA LEU A 131 -6.14 9.81 -5.48
C LEU A 131 -5.34 10.86 -6.26
N HIS A 132 -4.89 11.91 -5.57
CA HIS A 132 -4.08 12.95 -6.20
C HIS A 132 -2.72 12.41 -6.68
N TRP A 133 -2.06 11.60 -5.86
CA TRP A 133 -0.79 10.98 -6.21
C TRP A 133 -0.91 10.04 -7.41
N LEU A 134 -1.98 9.24 -7.48
CA LEU A 134 -2.27 8.38 -8.64
C LEU A 134 -2.48 9.21 -9.90
N ALA A 135 -3.28 10.28 -9.83
CA ALA A 135 -3.57 11.13 -10.98
C ALA A 135 -2.32 11.88 -11.52
N GLU A 136 -1.39 12.27 -10.64
CA GLU A 136 -0.20 13.05 -11.05
C GLU A 136 1.01 12.20 -11.45
N HIS A 137 1.16 11.02 -10.85
CA HIS A 137 2.40 10.24 -10.94
C HIS A 137 2.25 8.83 -11.49
N TRP A 138 1.02 8.36 -11.69
CA TRP A 138 0.77 7.00 -12.17
C TRP A 138 0.04 7.01 -13.51
N PRO A 139 0.24 6.00 -14.37
CA PRO A 139 -0.31 5.96 -15.71
C PRO A 139 -1.73 5.37 -15.75
N PHE A 140 -2.48 5.47 -14.65
CA PHE A 140 -3.78 4.82 -14.49
C PHE A 140 -4.91 5.82 -14.72
N GLU A 141 -5.96 5.41 -15.44
CA GLU A 141 -7.16 6.22 -15.65
C GLU A 141 -8.32 5.72 -14.77
N ARG A 142 -8.40 4.40 -14.56
CA ARG A 142 -9.48 3.75 -13.81
C ARG A 142 -8.90 2.95 -12.67
N VAL A 143 -9.16 3.38 -11.43
CA VAL A 143 -8.67 2.67 -10.24
C VAL A 143 -9.80 2.29 -9.31
N ARG A 144 -9.66 1.15 -8.65
CA ARG A 144 -10.58 0.73 -7.59
C ARG A 144 -9.91 0.90 -6.24
N LEU A 145 -10.50 1.71 -5.36
CA LEU A 145 -10.01 1.88 -3.99
C LEU A 145 -10.62 0.84 -3.03
N ILE A 146 -9.79 0.18 -2.25
CA ILE A 146 -10.18 -0.83 -1.26
C ILE A 146 -9.59 -0.45 0.10
N SER A 147 -10.44 -0.25 1.12
CA SER A 147 -10.01 0.04 2.49
C SER A 147 -11.04 -0.40 3.52
N THR A 148 -10.66 -0.52 4.80
CA THR A 148 -11.58 -0.89 5.90
C THR A 148 -12.80 0.02 6.06
N LYS A 149 -12.72 1.29 5.65
CA LYS A 149 -13.85 2.25 5.77
C LYS A 149 -14.61 2.46 4.46
N TYR A 150 -14.06 2.00 3.33
CA TYR A 150 -14.57 2.32 1.99
C TYR A 150 -14.45 1.10 1.07
N GLN A 151 -15.58 0.57 0.64
CA GLN A 151 -15.69 -0.21 -0.60
C GLN A 151 -16.41 0.67 -1.62
N ALA A 152 -15.66 1.43 -2.43
CA ALA A 152 -16.23 2.33 -3.44
C ALA A 152 -15.29 2.45 -4.65
N SER A 153 -15.87 2.44 -5.86
CA SER A 153 -15.16 2.62 -7.14
C SER A 153 -15.08 4.11 -7.51
N PHE A 154 -13.99 4.55 -8.15
CA PHE A 154 -13.80 5.93 -8.60
C PHE A 154 -13.15 5.96 -9.99
N SER A 155 -13.49 6.98 -10.79
CA SER A 155 -12.68 7.38 -11.96
C SER A 155 -11.71 8.47 -11.51
N LEU A 156 -10.45 8.40 -11.94
CA LEU A 156 -9.44 9.43 -11.65
C LEU A 156 -9.60 10.61 -12.61
#